data_AF-A0A8T7IVN1-F1
#
_entry.id   AF-A0A8T7IVN1-F1
#
_cell.length_a   1.000
_cell.length_b   1.000
_cell.length_c   1.000
_cell.angle_alpha   90.00
_cell.angle_beta   90.00
_cell.angle_gamma   90.00
#
_symmetry.space_group_name_H-M   'P 1'
#
loop_
_entity.id
_entity.type
_entity.pdbx_description
1 polymer ?
#
loop_
_entity_poly.entity_id
_entity_poly.type
_entity_poly.pdbx_seq_one_letter_code
_entity_poly.pdbx_strand_id
1 'polypeptide(L)'
;MFKQRVYTAVIIAGLFLSGVAFLSGAWGVSFLGAVWLLGAYEWCSFASVTNRFAKLAYTGITALLMYALYVLVGDPLLGYDEAILKPFLMTAVVCWAVMLLWVQSYPSSAVLWRSTPMVLLAGWVVMIPAWLSMAVLQAESAY
;
A
#
# COMPACT_ATOMS: atom_id res chain seq x y z
N MET A 1 -0.64 -14.33 -26.13
CA MET A 1 -0.14 -13.31 -25.16
C MET A 1 -1.26 -12.67 -24.35
N PHE A 2 -2.36 -12.19 -24.95
CA PHE A 2 -3.49 -11.62 -24.18
C PHE A 2 -4.16 -12.62 -23.23
N LYS A 3 -4.48 -13.83 -23.71
CA LYS A 3 -5.11 -14.89 -22.90
C LYS A 3 -4.33 -15.19 -21.61
N GLN A 4 -3.00 -15.30 -21.69
CA GLN A 4 -2.14 -15.54 -20.52
C GLN A 4 -2.19 -14.40 -19.51
N ARG A 5 -2.14 -13.13 -19.96
CA ARG A 5 -2.25 -11.96 -19.07
C ARG A 5 -3.59 -11.92 -18.35
N VAL A 6 -4.68 -12.25 -19.05
CA VAL A 6 -6.03 -12.32 -18.46
C VAL A 6 -6.10 -13.44 -17.41
N TYR A 7 -5.64 -14.66 -17.73
CA TYR A 7 -5.66 -15.76 -16.77
C TYR A 7 -4.85 -15.45 -15.51
N THR A 8 -3.63 -14.90 -15.64
CA THR A 8 -2.81 -14.53 -14.49
C THR A 8 -3.48 -13.43 -13.65
N ALA A 9 -4.04 -12.40 -14.27
CA ALA A 9 -4.72 -11.33 -13.55
C ALA A 9 -5.94 -11.84 -12.77
N VAL A 10 -6.76 -12.70 -13.39
CA VAL A 10 -7.94 -13.30 -12.74
C VAL A 10 -7.53 -14.19 -11.57
N ILE A 11 -6.48 -15.00 -11.72
CA ILE A 11 -5.98 -15.85 -10.64
C ILE A 11 -5.47 -15.01 -9.47
N ILE A 12 -4.65 -13.98 -9.74
CA ILE A 12 -4.12 -13.09 -8.69
C ILE A 12 -5.26 -12.34 -7.99
N ALA A 13 -6.21 -11.80 -8.75
CA ALA A 13 -7.37 -11.12 -8.20
C ALA A 13 -8.22 -12.08 -7.34
N GLY A 14 -8.49 -13.29 -7.82
CA GLY A 14 -9.21 -14.31 -7.07
C GLY A 14 -8.50 -14.71 -5.77
N LEU A 15 -7.18 -14.91 -5.81
CA LEU A 15 -6.38 -15.19 -4.62
C LEU A 15 -6.43 -14.02 -3.62
N PHE A 16 -6.25 -12.78 -4.08
CA PHE A 16 -6.33 -11.60 -3.23
C PHE A 16 -7.70 -11.46 -2.57
N LEU A 17 -8.78 -11.54 -3.37
CA LEU A 17 -10.15 -11.43 -2.87
C LEU A 17 -10.51 -12.58 -1.93
N SER A 18 -10.08 -13.80 -2.22
CA SER A 18 -10.24 -14.92 -1.30
C SER A 18 -9.51 -14.68 0.02
N GLY A 19 -8.33 -14.06 -0.06
CA GLY A 19 -7.55 -13.66 1.10
C GLY A 19 -8.32 -12.71 2.02
N VAL A 20 -8.82 -11.63 1.43
CA VAL A 20 -9.62 -10.61 2.13
C VAL A 20 -10.93 -11.17 2.67
N ALA A 21 -11.63 -12.02 1.91
CA ALA A 21 -12.96 -12.51 2.26
C ALA A 21 -12.96 -13.66 3.28
N PHE A 22 -11.94 -14.52 3.29
CA PHE A 22 -11.94 -15.74 4.09
C PHE A 22 -10.95 -15.73 5.26
N LEU A 23 -9.88 -14.91 5.25
CA LEU A 23 -8.99 -14.81 6.40
C LEU A 23 -9.48 -13.75 7.38
N SER A 24 -9.53 -14.09 8.67
CA SER A 24 -9.92 -13.17 9.74
C SER A 24 -8.83 -13.03 10.80
N GLY A 25 -8.99 -12.03 11.66
CA GLY A 25 -8.09 -11.77 12.78
C GLY A 25 -6.64 -11.54 12.34
N ALA A 26 -5.70 -12.12 13.09
CA ALA A 26 -4.26 -12.00 12.83
C ALA A 26 -3.84 -12.48 11.44
N TRP A 27 -4.51 -13.51 10.91
CA TRP A 27 -4.18 -14.04 9.59
C TRP A 27 -4.57 -13.08 8.46
N GLY A 28 -5.73 -12.43 8.56
CA GLY A 28 -6.18 -11.43 7.58
C GLY A 28 -5.27 -10.20 7.56
N VAL A 29 -4.94 -9.66 8.73
CA VAL A 29 -4.05 -8.49 8.85
C VAL A 29 -2.63 -8.81 8.35
N SER A 30 -2.09 -9.99 8.70
CA SER A 30 -0.77 -10.43 8.23
C SER A 30 -0.74 -10.66 6.71
N PHE A 31 -1.82 -11.23 6.15
CA PHE A 31 -1.98 -11.41 4.71
C PHE A 31 -1.93 -10.06 3.97
N LEU A 32 -2.68 -9.06 4.44
CA LEU A 32 -2.65 -7.72 3.86
C LEU A 32 -1.26 -7.08 3.94
N GLY A 33 -0.56 -7.23 5.07
CA GLY A 33 0.81 -6.77 5.21
C GLY A 33 1.75 -7.41 4.17
N ALA A 34 1.68 -8.73 3.99
CA ALA A 34 2.49 -9.44 3.00
C ALA A 34 2.20 -8.98 1.56
N VAL A 35 0.93 -8.83 1.19
CA VAL A 35 0.52 -8.36 -0.14
C VAL A 35 1.02 -6.93 -0.37
N TRP A 36 0.94 -6.04 0.61
CA TRP A 36 1.45 -4.68 0.48
C TRP A 36 2.96 -4.63 0.30
N LEU A 37 3.72 -5.48 0.99
CA LEU A 37 5.18 -5.55 0.79
C LEU A 37 5.55 -6.07 -0.60
N LEU A 38 4.80 -7.04 -1.15
CA LEU A 38 4.96 -7.45 -2.54
C LEU A 38 4.66 -6.28 -3.49
N GLY A 39 3.60 -5.52 -3.23
CA GLY A 39 3.28 -4.30 -3.97
C GLY A 39 4.41 -3.27 -3.89
N ALA A 40 5.03 -3.07 -2.73
CA ALA A 40 6.13 -2.12 -2.55
C ALA A 40 7.36 -2.54 -3.35
N TYR A 41 7.65 -3.85 -3.38
CA TYR A 41 8.70 -4.39 -4.23
C TYR A 41 8.43 -4.10 -5.70
N GLU A 42 7.22 -4.36 -6.19
CA GLU A 42 6.86 -4.09 -7.59
C GLU A 42 6.78 -2.59 -7.92
N TRP A 43 6.45 -1.74 -6.93
CA TRP A 43 6.39 -0.29 -7.11
C TRP A 43 7.71 0.31 -7.57
N CYS A 44 8.85 -0.24 -7.12
CA CYS A 44 10.17 0.19 -7.56
C CYS A 44 10.34 0.12 -9.08
N SER A 45 9.68 -0.81 -9.76
CA SER A 45 9.73 -0.94 -11.21
C SER A 45 9.01 0.23 -11.92
N PHE A 46 8.01 0.86 -11.31
CA PHE A 46 7.44 2.13 -11.79
C PHE A 46 8.43 3.29 -11.65
N ALA A 47 9.26 3.28 -10.63
CA ALA A 47 10.32 4.27 -10.42
C ALA A 47 11.57 4.03 -11.30
N SER A 48 11.51 3.07 -12.24
CA SER A 48 12.64 2.63 -13.08
C SER A 48 13.82 2.05 -12.29
N VAL A 49 13.58 1.55 -11.08
CA VAL A 49 14.59 0.87 -10.25
C VAL A 49 14.59 -0.62 -10.60
N THR A 50 15.67 -1.07 -11.24
CA THR A 50 15.85 -2.47 -11.66
C THR A 50 16.76 -3.27 -10.74
N ASN A 51 17.60 -2.60 -9.94
CA ASN A 51 18.53 -3.25 -9.03
C ASN A 51 17.77 -4.00 -7.91
N ARG A 52 17.99 -5.31 -7.80
CA ARG A 52 17.31 -6.17 -6.83
C ARG A 52 17.54 -5.74 -5.38
N PHE A 53 18.76 -5.34 -5.01
CA PHE A 53 19.06 -4.87 -3.66
C PHE A 53 18.37 -3.54 -3.36
N ALA A 54 18.27 -2.64 -4.33
CA ALA A 54 17.52 -1.39 -4.15
C ALA A 54 16.01 -1.65 -3.97
N LYS A 55 15.42 -2.59 -4.73
CA LYS A 55 14.02 -3.00 -4.55
C LYS A 55 13.79 -3.60 -3.15
N LEU A 56 14.70 -4.46 -2.69
CA LEU A 56 14.64 -5.04 -1.34
C LEU A 56 14.82 -3.98 -0.24
N ALA A 57 15.72 -3.01 -0.42
CA ALA A 57 15.92 -1.91 0.53
C ALA A 57 14.65 -1.05 0.65
N TYR A 58 14.03 -0.67 -0.46
CA TYR A 58 12.77 0.06 -0.46
C TYR A 58 11.64 -0.75 0.23
N THR A 59 11.55 -2.04 -0.05
CA THR A 59 10.57 -2.93 0.58
C THR A 59 10.81 -3.05 2.09
N GLY A 60 12.07 -3.19 2.52
CA GLY A 60 12.46 -3.24 3.92
C GLY A 60 12.16 -1.95 4.67
N ILE A 61 12.44 -0.78 4.06
CA ILE A 61 12.06 0.52 4.62
C ILE A 61 10.54 0.63 4.71
N THR A 62 9.80 0.17 3.70
CA THR A 62 8.33 0.16 3.72
C THR A 62 7.80 -0.69 4.88
N ALA A 63 8.38 -1.88 5.11
CA ALA A 63 8.04 -2.72 6.26
C ALA A 63 8.31 -2.04 7.60
N LEU A 64 9.46 -1.35 7.73
CA LEU A 64 9.80 -0.58 8.92
C LEU A 64 8.81 0.57 9.16
N LEU A 65 8.40 1.28 8.10
CA LEU A 65 7.41 2.36 8.21
C LEU A 65 6.03 1.83 8.60
N MET A 66 5.60 0.71 8.00
CA MET A 66 4.35 0.03 8.37
C MET A 66 4.38 -0.42 9.84
N TYR A 67 5.49 -1.00 10.29
CA TYR A 67 5.67 -1.42 11.68
C TYR A 67 5.74 -0.24 12.65
N ALA A 68 6.45 0.83 12.31
CA ALA A 68 6.50 2.04 13.13
C ALA A 68 5.11 2.66 13.29
N LEU A 69 4.33 2.69 12.21
CA LEU A 69 2.95 3.18 12.23
C LEU A 69 2.03 2.26 13.04
N TYR A 70 2.19 0.94 12.92
CA TYR A 70 1.50 -0.04 13.75
C TYR A 70 1.76 0.20 15.25
N VAL A 71 3.02 0.40 15.63
CA VAL A 71 3.38 0.68 17.03
C VAL A 71 2.83 2.02 17.50
N LEU A 72 2.85 3.04 16.64
CA LEU A 72 2.35 4.38 16.96
C LEU A 72 0.84 4.42 17.13
N VAL A 73 0.10 3.74 16.25
CA VAL A 73 -1.37 3.75 16.22
C VAL A 73 -1.95 2.69 17.17
N GLY A 74 -1.27 1.58 17.39
CA GLY A 74 -1.77 0.43 18.14
C GLY A 74 -2.15 -0.74 17.23
N ASP A 75 -2.34 -1.91 17.85
CA ASP A 75 -2.68 -3.15 17.15
C ASP A 75 -4.16 -3.09 16.69
N PRO A 76 -4.44 -3.16 15.37
CA PRO A 76 -5.80 -3.17 14.85
C PRO A 76 -6.73 -4.21 15.50
N LEU A 77 -6.18 -5.33 16.00
CA LEU A 77 -6.96 -6.43 16.57
C LEU A 77 -7.26 -6.27 18.06
N LEU A 78 -6.36 -5.61 18.80
CA LEU A 78 -6.44 -5.46 20.26
C LEU A 78 -6.97 -4.09 20.68
N GLY A 79 -6.83 -3.09 19.81
CA GLY A 79 -7.23 -1.71 20.05
C GLY A 79 -6.18 -0.72 19.52
N TYR A 80 -6.68 0.36 18.93
CA TYR A 80 -5.86 1.43 18.37
C TYR A 80 -6.34 2.80 18.84
N ASP A 81 -5.46 3.79 18.79
CA ASP A 81 -5.73 5.17 19.14
C ASP A 81 -6.40 5.92 17.97
N GLU A 82 -7.71 6.11 18.06
CA GLU A 82 -8.48 6.89 17.09
C GLU A 82 -8.00 8.33 16.94
N ALA A 83 -7.43 8.93 17.99
CA ALA A 83 -6.93 10.30 17.96
C ALA A 83 -5.70 10.44 17.06
N ILE A 84 -4.96 9.36 16.82
CA ILE A 84 -3.84 9.30 15.88
C ILE A 84 -4.32 8.82 14.51
N LEU A 85 -5.13 7.75 14.48
CA LEU A 85 -5.59 7.13 13.24
C LEU A 85 -6.40 8.10 12.36
N LYS A 86 -7.39 8.80 12.92
CA LYS A 86 -8.30 9.66 12.14
C LYS A 86 -7.56 10.81 11.44
N PRO A 87 -6.76 11.64 12.13
CA PRO A 87 -6.01 12.71 11.47
C PRO A 87 -5.02 12.20 10.42
N PHE A 88 -4.38 11.05 10.68
CA PHE A 88 -3.45 10.44 9.73
C PHE A 88 -4.16 10.05 8.43
N LEU A 89 -5.29 9.33 8.52
CA LEU A 89 -6.07 8.94 7.34
C LEU A 89 -6.71 10.14 6.63
N MET A 90 -7.18 11.16 7.36
CA MET A 90 -7.68 12.40 6.74
C MET A 90 -6.59 13.11 5.94
N THR A 91 -5.36 13.17 6.48
CA THR A 91 -4.21 13.72 5.75
C THR A 91 -3.92 12.91 4.49
N ALA A 92 -3.98 11.57 4.58
CA ALA A 92 -3.79 10.71 3.43
C ALA A 92 -4.82 10.95 2.32
N VAL A 93 -6.10 11.15 2.67
CA VAL A 93 -7.15 11.48 1.69
C VAL A 93 -6.83 12.76 0.92
N VAL A 94 -6.34 13.80 1.61
CA VAL A 94 -5.92 15.06 0.97
C VAL A 94 -4.73 14.80 0.03
N CYS A 95 -3.73 14.06 0.48
CA CYS A 95 -2.58 13.70 -0.35
C CYS A 95 -3.00 12.89 -1.59
N TRP A 96 -3.95 11.96 -1.46
CA TRP A 96 -4.48 11.17 -2.56
C TRP A 96 -5.25 12.04 -3.56
N ALA A 97 -6.06 12.99 -3.08
CA ALA A 97 -6.75 13.95 -3.95
C ALA A 97 -5.74 14.78 -4.77
N VAL A 98 -4.66 15.26 -4.13
CA VAL A 98 -3.58 15.98 -4.83
C VAL A 98 -2.89 15.09 -5.87
N MET A 99 -2.58 13.83 -5.53
CA MET A 99 -2.00 12.88 -6.49
C MET A 99 -2.91 12.58 -7.68
N LEU A 100 -4.23 12.48 -7.46
CA LEU A 100 -5.21 12.32 -8.54
C LEU A 100 -5.20 13.51 -9.50
N LEU A 101 -5.14 14.74 -8.97
CA LEU A 101 -5.04 15.95 -9.80
C LEU A 101 -3.77 15.95 -10.67
N TRP A 102 -2.65 15.43 -10.15
CA TRP A 102 -1.43 15.28 -10.96
C TRP A 102 -1.56 14.26 -12.07
N VAL A 103 -2.21 13.12 -11.83
CA VAL A 103 -2.49 12.11 -12.86
C VAL A 103 -3.39 12.71 -13.95
N GLN A 104 -4.41 13.47 -13.56
CA GLN A 104 -5.32 14.15 -14.50
C GLN A 104 -4.62 15.22 -15.34
N SER A 105 -3.63 15.93 -14.76
CA SER A 105 -2.89 17.02 -15.40
C SER A 105 -1.73 16.54 -16.30
N TYR A 106 -1.61 15.24 -16.53
CA TYR A 106 -0.61 14.68 -17.44
C TYR A 106 -0.87 15.13 -18.89
N PRO A 107 0.14 15.53 -19.70
CA PRO A 107 1.58 15.43 -19.44
C PRO A 107 2.22 16.66 -18.76
N SER A 108 1.47 17.74 -18.53
CA SER A 108 2.01 19.00 -17.96
C SER A 108 2.64 18.80 -16.57
N SER A 109 2.05 17.94 -15.75
CA SER A 109 2.57 17.58 -14.41
C SER A 109 3.80 16.67 -14.44
N ALA A 110 4.16 16.08 -15.58
CA ALA A 110 5.22 15.07 -15.64
C ALA A 110 6.59 15.59 -15.19
N VAL A 111 6.86 16.89 -15.35
CA VAL A 111 8.12 17.53 -14.93
C VAL A 111 8.35 17.41 -13.41
N LEU A 112 7.27 17.43 -12.62
CA LEU A 112 7.34 17.38 -11.16
C LEU A 112 7.56 15.96 -10.60
N TRP A 113 7.22 14.91 -11.36
CA TRP A 113 7.13 13.52 -10.85
C TRP A 113 7.93 12.49 -11.63
N ARG A 114 8.71 12.90 -12.65
CA ARG A 114 9.50 11.97 -13.48
C ARG A 114 10.73 11.41 -12.77
N SER A 115 11.17 12.02 -11.66
CA SER A 115 12.37 11.57 -10.95
C SER A 115 12.09 10.30 -10.14
N THR A 116 13.03 9.36 -10.16
CA THR A 116 12.95 8.11 -9.39
C THR A 116 12.62 8.32 -7.91
N PRO A 117 13.26 9.26 -7.17
CA PRO A 117 12.94 9.49 -5.77
C PRO A 117 11.48 9.92 -5.57
N MET A 118 10.94 10.73 -6.48
CA MET A 118 9.58 11.23 -6.36
C MET A 118 8.54 10.11 -6.53
N VAL A 119 8.76 9.21 -7.49
CA VAL A 119 7.88 8.05 -7.70
C VAL A 119 7.92 7.11 -6.49
N LEU A 120 9.10 6.91 -5.88
CA LEU A 120 9.23 6.09 -4.67
C LEU A 120 8.52 6.72 -3.46
N LEU A 121 8.64 8.04 -3.27
CA LEU A 121 7.92 8.78 -2.24
C LEU A 121 6.39 8.71 -2.44
N ALA A 122 5.93 8.90 -3.68
CA ALA A 122 4.52 8.75 -4.02
C ALA A 122 4.00 7.34 -3.67
N GLY A 123 4.84 6.31 -3.85
CA GLY A 123 4.53 4.95 -3.42
C GLY A 123 4.23 4.87 -1.92
N TRP A 124 5.06 5.46 -1.06
CA TRP A 124 4.79 5.46 0.38
C TRP A 124 3.52 6.24 0.76
N VAL A 125 3.29 7.39 0.12
CA VAL A 125 2.10 8.22 0.37
C VAL A 125 0.82 7.48 -0.02
N VAL A 126 0.83 6.66 -1.08
CA VAL A 126 -0.31 5.83 -1.47
C VAL A 126 -0.42 4.59 -0.60
N MET A 127 0.66 3.82 -0.48
CA MET A 127 0.61 2.46 0.03
C MET A 127 0.47 2.40 1.55
N ILE A 128 1.18 3.24 2.30
CA ILE A 128 1.21 3.13 3.78
C ILE A 128 -0.18 3.42 4.38
N PRO A 129 -0.87 4.53 4.03
CA PRO A 129 -2.19 4.78 4.59
C PRO A 129 -3.24 3.79 4.08
N ALA A 130 -3.10 3.30 2.84
CA ALA A 130 -4.01 2.31 2.27
C ALA A 130 -3.88 0.93 2.95
N TRP A 131 -2.67 0.55 3.35
CA TRP A 131 -2.48 -0.65 4.15
C TRP A 131 -3.14 -0.48 5.52
N LEU A 132 -2.87 0.64 6.20
CA LEU A 132 -3.40 0.86 7.54
C LEU A 132 -4.92 0.85 7.56
N SER A 133 -5.57 1.52 6.59
CA SER A 133 -7.03 1.52 6.48
C SER A 133 -7.58 0.12 6.24
N MET A 134 -6.96 -0.67 5.35
CA MET A 134 -7.38 -2.04 5.09
C MET A 134 -7.15 -2.96 6.29
N ALA A 135 -6.05 -2.80 7.01
CA ALA A 135 -5.75 -3.57 8.23
C ALA A 135 -6.78 -3.31 9.33
N VAL A 136 -7.19 -2.05 9.53
CA VAL A 136 -8.25 -1.68 10.48
C VAL A 136 -9.60 -2.26 10.05
N LEU A 137 -10.00 -2.08 8.79
CA LEU A 137 -11.26 -2.65 8.28
C LEU A 137 -11.29 -4.18 8.39
N GLN A 138 -10.18 -4.85 8.13
CA GLN A 138 -10.08 -6.30 8.27
C GLN A 138 -10.21 -6.73 9.73
N ALA A 139 -9.60 -5.98 10.65
CA ALA A 139 -9.70 -6.26 12.09
C ALA A 139 -11.12 -6.03 12.61
N GLU A 140 -11.81 -4.98 12.16
CA GLU A 140 -13.22 -4.71 12.50
C GLU A 140 -14.16 -5.77 11.94
N SER A 141 -13.90 -6.30 10.72
CA SER A 141 -14.73 -7.35 10.11
C SER A 141 -14.73 -8.69 10.85
N ALA A 142 -13.82 -8.87 11.81
CA ALA A 142 -13.73 -10.08 12.64
C ALA A 142 -14.69 -10.06 13.85
N TYR A 143 -15.40 -8.95 14.10
CA TYR A 143 -16.39 -8.76 15.15
C TYR A 143 -17.82 -8.68 14.59
#